data_AF-A0AAE3XME4-F1
#
_entry.id   AF-A0AAE3XME4-F1
#
_cell.length_a   1.000
_cell.length_b   1.000
_cell.length_c   1.000
_cell.angle_alpha   90.00
_cell.angle_beta   90.00
_cell.angle_gamma   90.00
#
_symmetry.space_group_name_H-M   'P 1'
#
loop_
_entity.id
_entity.type
_entity.pdbx_description
1 polymer ?
#
loop_
_entity_poly.entity_id
_entity_poly.type
_entity_poly.pdbx_seq_one_letter_code
_entity_poly.pdbx_strand_id
1 'polypeptide(L)'
;MILKLAEELIWVVFIIIGFSILFNLNRKAIPTTCLLGIVGYIVRFLFIQFHWGNIVLGSFFGSITIGILAISIAHKLRTLPLIFAVCSLIPMVPGYFAYNALILSIKLINQTDLTSNLTELYLIQASVNAIKASLIFLGISVGLFIPIMTYKTFICNNKLSRHYD
;
A
#
# COMPACT_ATOMS: atom_id res chain seq x y z
N MET A 1 13.82 -1.02 -18.73
CA MET A 1 13.21 -0.36 -17.55
C MET A 1 11.76 0.04 -17.82
N ILE A 2 11.50 0.87 -18.84
CA ILE A 2 10.15 1.36 -19.18
C ILE A 2 9.17 0.22 -19.56
N LEU A 3 9.64 -0.79 -20.32
CA LEU A 3 8.80 -1.95 -20.68
C LEU A 3 8.32 -2.74 -19.45
N LYS A 4 9.21 -2.97 -18.47
CA LYS A 4 8.85 -3.67 -17.22
C LYS A 4 7.83 -2.86 -16.41
N LEU A 5 8.01 -1.55 -16.32
CA LEU A 5 7.06 -0.66 -15.64
C LEU A 5 5.68 -0.70 -16.32
N ALA A 6 5.63 -0.67 -17.64
CA ALA A 6 4.37 -0.74 -18.37
C ALA A 6 3.61 -2.04 -18.10
N GLU A 7 4.32 -3.18 -18.09
CA GLU A 7 3.75 -4.48 -17.73
C GLU A 7 3.21 -4.49 -16.29
N GLU A 8 3.99 -4.03 -15.32
CA GLU A 8 3.56 -3.96 -13.92
C GLU A 8 2.33 -3.06 -13.74
N LEU A 9 2.25 -1.93 -14.46
CA LEU A 9 1.11 -1.03 -14.41
C LEU A 9 -0.17 -1.68 -14.94
N ILE A 10 -0.10 -2.54 -15.95
CA ILE A 10 -1.26 -3.28 -16.46
C ILE A 10 -1.81 -4.20 -15.36
N TRP A 11 -0.94 -4.94 -14.69
CA TRP A 11 -1.32 -5.81 -13.58
C TRP A 11 -1.87 -5.04 -12.37
N VAL A 12 -1.25 -3.91 -12.03
CA VAL A 12 -1.70 -2.98 -10.99
C VAL A 12 -3.13 -2.52 -11.26
N VAL A 13 -3.43 -2.09 -12.49
CA VAL A 13 -4.79 -1.65 -12.86
C VAL A 13 -5.79 -2.79 -12.75
N PHE A 14 -5.45 -4.00 -13.21
CA PHE A 14 -6.33 -5.16 -13.09
C PHE A 14 -6.67 -5.48 -11.64
N ILE A 15 -5.66 -5.46 -10.75
CA ILE A 15 -5.84 -5.66 -9.30
C ILE A 15 -6.76 -4.58 -8.71
N ILE A 16 -6.54 -3.30 -9.04
CA ILE A 16 -7.34 -2.19 -8.52
C ILE A 16 -8.80 -2.29 -8.99
N ILE A 17 -9.05 -2.67 -10.25
CA ILE A 17 -10.41 -2.86 -10.76
C ILE A 17 -11.11 -3.98 -9.98
N GLY A 18 -10.46 -5.13 -9.81
CA GLY A 18 -11.02 -6.26 -9.08
C GLY A 18 -11.40 -5.91 -7.64
N PHE A 19 -10.51 -5.24 -6.92
CA PHE A 19 -10.80 -4.80 -5.56
C PHE A 19 -11.79 -3.63 -5.49
N SER A 20 -11.82 -2.74 -6.47
CA SER A 20 -12.83 -1.69 -6.53
C SER A 20 -14.24 -2.27 -6.70
N ILE A 21 -14.38 -3.36 -7.45
CA ILE A 21 -15.65 -4.10 -7.58
C ILE A 21 -15.97 -4.82 -6.27
N LEU A 22 -14.98 -5.46 -5.63
CA LEU A 22 -15.14 -6.15 -4.35
C LEU A 22 -15.66 -5.22 -3.23
N PHE A 23 -15.15 -3.99 -3.20
CA PHE A 23 -15.59 -2.96 -2.24
C PHE A 23 -16.83 -2.17 -2.70
N ASN A 24 -17.50 -2.61 -3.77
CA ASN A 24 -18.69 -2.00 -4.33
C ASN A 24 -18.54 -0.47 -4.58
N LEU A 25 -17.41 -0.05 -5.17
CA LEU A 25 -17.22 1.35 -5.53
C LEU A 25 -18.19 1.75 -6.65
N ASN A 26 -18.70 2.98 -6.54
CA ASN A 26 -19.48 3.60 -7.62
C ASN A 26 -18.75 3.43 -8.97
N ARG A 27 -19.46 3.04 -10.04
CA ARG A 27 -18.83 2.80 -11.36
C ARG A 27 -18.02 4.00 -11.86
N LYS A 28 -18.44 5.23 -11.52
CA LYS A 28 -17.76 6.49 -11.85
C LYS A 28 -16.45 6.72 -11.08
N ALA A 29 -16.27 6.03 -9.95
CA ALA A 29 -15.11 6.12 -9.06
C ALA A 29 -13.96 5.17 -9.45
N ILE A 30 -14.26 4.04 -10.09
CA ILE A 30 -13.27 3.04 -10.53
C ILE A 30 -12.13 3.64 -11.40
N PRO A 31 -12.40 4.46 -12.43
CA PRO A 31 -11.30 5.03 -13.22
C PRO A 31 -10.42 5.97 -12.38
N THR A 32 -11.01 6.69 -11.42
CA THR A 32 -10.24 7.55 -10.52
C THR A 32 -9.36 6.73 -9.58
N THR A 33 -9.84 5.62 -8.99
CA THR A 33 -9.01 4.76 -8.14
C THR A 33 -7.85 4.12 -8.90
N CYS A 34 -8.07 3.71 -10.15
CA CYS A 34 -7.00 3.20 -11.00
C CYS A 34 -5.91 4.27 -11.20
N LEU A 35 -6.29 5.52 -11.48
CA LEU A 35 -5.34 6.61 -11.67
C LEU A 35 -4.57 6.93 -10.38
N LEU A 36 -5.22 6.93 -9.22
CA LEU A 36 -4.53 7.07 -7.93
C LEU A 36 -3.51 5.95 -7.70
N GLY A 37 -3.90 4.69 -7.94
CA GLY A 37 -3.01 3.55 -7.71
C GLY A 37 -1.82 3.54 -8.65
N ILE A 38 -2.00 3.94 -9.92
CA ILE A 38 -0.89 4.15 -10.87
C ILE A 38 0.08 5.21 -10.33
N VAL A 39 -0.42 6.36 -9.88
CA VAL A 39 0.44 7.43 -9.34
C VAL A 39 1.22 6.96 -8.12
N GLY A 40 0.55 6.31 -7.16
CA GLY A 40 1.22 5.78 -5.96
C GLY A 40 2.26 4.70 -6.29
N TYR A 41 1.95 3.83 -7.25
CA TYR A 41 2.87 2.79 -7.71
C TYR A 41 4.11 3.40 -8.39
N ILE A 42 3.93 4.42 -9.24
CA ILE A 42 5.03 5.14 -9.88
C ILE A 42 5.92 5.81 -8.84
N VAL A 43 5.35 6.46 -7.82
CA VAL A 43 6.13 7.06 -6.73
C VAL A 43 7.00 6.02 -6.03
N ARG A 44 6.43 4.86 -5.68
CA ARG A 44 7.19 3.74 -5.11
C ARG A 44 8.27 3.24 -6.07
N PHE A 45 7.96 3.10 -7.35
CA PHE A 45 8.90 2.63 -8.37
C PHE A 45 10.09 3.58 -8.50
N LEU A 46 9.86 4.89 -8.57
CA LEU A 46 10.93 5.90 -8.64
C LEU A 46 11.88 5.79 -7.43
N PHE A 47 11.35 5.65 -6.22
CA PHE A 47 12.17 5.45 -5.02
C PHE A 47 13.06 4.20 -5.07
N ILE A 48 12.57 3.12 -5.70
CA ILE A 48 13.35 1.90 -5.89
C ILE A 48 14.47 2.11 -6.92
N GLN A 49 14.22 2.91 -7.98
CA GLN A 49 15.18 3.14 -9.06
C GLN A 49 16.28 4.16 -8.69
N PHE A 50 15.96 5.21 -7.93
CA PHE A 50 16.92 6.28 -7.61
C PHE A 50 17.97 5.93 -6.53
N HIS A 51 18.28 4.65 -6.33
CA HIS A 51 19.31 4.16 -5.39
C HIS A 51 19.14 4.55 -3.90
N TRP A 52 18.01 5.14 -3.49
CA TRP A 52 17.66 5.28 -2.07
C TRP A 52 17.27 3.93 -1.45
N GLY A 53 17.15 2.88 -2.28
CA GLY A 53 17.19 1.45 -1.92
C GLY A 53 16.05 0.92 -1.06
N ASN A 54 15.20 1.81 -0.54
CA ASN A 54 14.27 1.49 0.52
C ASN A 54 12.85 1.44 -0.01
N ILE A 55 12.43 0.22 -0.39
CA ILE A 55 11.03 -0.14 -0.68
C ILE A 55 10.05 0.37 0.40
N VAL A 56 10.52 0.46 1.65
CA VAL A 56 9.78 1.00 2.81
C VAL A 56 9.47 2.49 2.59
N LEU A 57 10.48 3.31 2.29
CA LEU A 57 10.30 4.75 2.05
C LEU A 57 9.48 5.01 0.80
N GLY A 58 9.72 4.27 -0.29
CA GLY A 58 8.90 4.38 -1.50
C GLY A 58 7.42 4.06 -1.24
N SER A 59 7.14 3.08 -0.38
CA SER A 59 5.76 2.73 -0.01
C SER A 59 5.13 3.76 0.93
N PHE A 60 5.92 4.34 1.84
CA PHE A 60 5.51 5.43 2.71
C PHE A 60 5.13 6.68 1.90
N PHE A 61 6.02 7.19 1.05
CA PHE A 61 5.72 8.36 0.22
C PHE A 61 4.62 8.10 -0.81
N GLY A 62 4.56 6.90 -1.40
CA GLY A 62 3.45 6.51 -2.28
C GLY A 62 2.10 6.45 -1.56
N SER A 63 2.07 6.02 -0.30
CA SER A 63 0.82 6.04 0.49
C SER A 63 0.36 7.45 0.86
N ILE A 64 1.30 8.37 1.12
CA ILE A 64 1.02 9.79 1.36
C ILE A 64 0.42 10.43 0.11
N THR A 65 1.02 10.20 -1.07
CA THR A 65 0.51 10.78 -2.32
C THR A 65 -0.88 10.26 -2.65
N ILE A 66 -1.12 8.95 -2.49
CA ILE A 66 -2.47 8.37 -2.61
C ILE A 66 -3.44 9.04 -1.62
N GLY A 67 -3.06 9.19 -0.35
CA GLY A 67 -3.91 9.78 0.68
C GLY A 67 -4.30 11.23 0.38
N ILE A 68 -3.34 12.06 -0.04
CA ILE A 68 -3.58 13.46 -0.43
C ILE A 68 -4.52 13.53 -1.65
N LEU A 69 -4.24 12.74 -2.70
CA LEU A 69 -5.06 12.73 -3.91
C LEU A 69 -6.47 12.19 -3.64
N ALA A 70 -6.59 11.19 -2.76
CA ALA A 70 -7.87 10.60 -2.40
C ALA A 70 -8.79 11.62 -1.73
N ILE A 71 -8.26 12.51 -0.89
CA ILE A 71 -9.02 13.58 -0.25
C ILE A 71 -9.57 14.56 -1.29
N SER A 72 -8.71 15.03 -2.20
CA SER A 72 -9.10 15.97 -3.25
C SER A 72 -10.20 15.41 -4.15
N ILE A 73 -10.10 14.13 -4.52
CA ILE A 73 -11.07 13.47 -5.40
C ILE A 73 -12.36 13.11 -4.64
N ALA A 74 -12.25 12.69 -3.38
CA ALA A 74 -13.40 12.37 -2.54
C ALA A 74 -14.31 13.58 -2.30
N HIS A 75 -13.75 14.78 -2.18
CA HIS A 75 -14.53 16.01 -2.10
C HIS A 75 -15.39 16.22 -3.37
N LYS A 76 -14.83 15.94 -4.55
CA LYS A 76 -15.55 16.06 -5.83
C LYS A 76 -16.63 14.99 -6.00
N LEU A 77 -16.39 13.77 -5.51
CA LEU A 77 -17.30 12.63 -5.65
C LEU A 77 -18.29 12.45 -4.48
N ARG A 78 -18.17 13.24 -3.41
CA ARG A 78 -19.00 13.17 -2.18
C ARG A 78 -19.02 11.78 -1.55
N THR A 79 -17.85 11.13 -1.49
CA THR A 79 -17.68 9.75 -1.02
C THR A 79 -16.59 9.66 0.04
N LEU A 80 -16.53 8.54 0.77
CA LEU A 80 -15.53 8.34 1.82
C LEU A 80 -14.12 8.18 1.21
N PRO A 81 -13.16 9.09 1.49
CA PRO A 81 -11.82 9.03 0.90
C PRO A 81 -11.08 7.73 1.20
N LEU A 82 -11.32 7.13 2.36
CA LEU A 82 -10.68 5.91 2.83
C LEU A 82 -10.88 4.73 1.87
N ILE A 83 -12.09 4.58 1.29
CA ILE A 83 -12.40 3.46 0.39
C ILE A 83 -11.56 3.56 -0.90
N PHE A 84 -11.41 4.77 -1.45
CA PHE A 84 -10.56 5.01 -2.63
C PHE A 84 -9.09 4.74 -2.33
N ALA A 85 -8.64 5.23 -1.18
CA ALA A 85 -7.25 5.13 -0.77
C ALA A 85 -6.85 3.66 -0.56
N VAL A 86 -7.68 2.88 0.14
CA VAL A 86 -7.47 1.44 0.35
C VAL A 86 -7.47 0.68 -0.98
N CYS A 87 -8.44 0.91 -1.87
CA CYS A 87 -8.50 0.24 -3.18
C CYS A 87 -7.27 0.52 -4.05
N SER A 88 -6.79 1.77 -4.03
CA SER A 88 -5.66 2.21 -4.85
C SER A 88 -4.33 1.67 -4.32
N LEU A 89 -4.24 1.39 -3.03
CA LEU A 89 -3.00 1.07 -2.34
C LEU A 89 -2.68 -0.44 -2.29
N ILE A 90 -3.67 -1.29 -2.56
CA ILE A 90 -3.54 -2.76 -2.56
C ILE A 90 -2.31 -3.30 -3.31
N PRO A 91 -1.94 -2.80 -4.50
CA PRO A 91 -0.77 -3.31 -5.23
C PRO A 91 0.56 -3.11 -4.48
N MET A 92 0.59 -2.25 -3.46
CA MET A 92 1.76 -1.96 -2.64
C MET A 92 1.86 -2.85 -1.39
N VAL A 93 0.83 -3.65 -1.10
CA VAL A 93 0.81 -4.56 0.06
C VAL A 93 1.91 -5.62 -0.11
N PRO A 94 2.82 -5.79 0.88
CA PRO A 94 3.98 -6.67 0.80
C PRO A 94 3.63 -8.16 1.00
N GLY A 95 2.58 -8.65 0.33
CA GLY A 95 2.06 -10.00 0.48
C GLY A 95 3.08 -11.09 0.13
N TYR A 96 3.92 -10.86 -0.88
CA TYR A 96 5.00 -11.78 -1.26
C TYR A 96 6.02 -11.99 -0.13
N PHE A 97 6.45 -10.91 0.54
CA PHE A 97 7.39 -11.00 1.66
C PHE A 97 6.74 -11.70 2.86
N ALA A 98 5.48 -11.39 3.16
CA ALA A 98 4.74 -12.04 4.23
C ALA A 98 4.55 -13.54 3.97
N TYR A 99 4.18 -13.92 2.74
CA TYR A 99 4.00 -15.32 2.34
C TYR A 99 5.30 -16.12 2.42
N ASN A 100 6.41 -15.55 1.96
CA ASN A 100 7.71 -16.19 2.06
C ASN A 100 8.16 -16.38 3.52
N ALA A 101 7.94 -15.39 4.38
CA ALA A 101 8.23 -15.53 5.80
C ALA A 101 7.44 -16.69 6.43
N LEU A 102 6.16 -16.83 6.05
CA LEU A 102 5.27 -17.88 6.54
C LEU A 102 5.68 -19.27 6.03
N ILE A 103 6.03 -19.44 4.76
CA ILE A 103 6.48 -20.76 4.26
C ILE A 103 7.81 -21.16 4.90
N LEU A 104 8.74 -20.23 5.07
CA LEU A 104 10.03 -20.50 5.68
C LEU A 104 9.88 -20.86 7.16
N SER A 105 8.97 -20.19 7.89
CA SER A 105 8.67 -20.57 9.28
C SER A 105 8.00 -21.94 9.39
N ILE A 106 7.08 -22.30 8.48
CA ILE A 106 6.48 -23.64 8.44
C ILE A 106 7.56 -24.70 8.15
N LYS A 107 8.48 -24.45 7.22
CA LYS A 107 9.60 -25.37 6.91
C LYS A 107 10.52 -25.58 8.11
N LEU A 108 10.77 -24.53 8.89
CA LEU A 108 11.53 -24.62 10.15
C LEU A 108 10.83 -25.49 11.20
N ILE A 109 9.50 -25.42 11.28
CA ILE A 109 8.71 -26.19 12.27
C ILE A 109 8.61 -27.66 11.88
N ASN A 110 8.45 -27.97 10.59
CA ASN A 110 8.10 -29.32 10.12
C ASN A 110 9.29 -30.25 9.84
N GLN A 111 10.54 -29.78 9.87
CA GLN A 111 11.70 -30.62 9.55
C GLN A 111 12.54 -30.95 10.78
N THR A 112 12.66 -32.24 11.10
CA THR A 112 13.46 -32.80 12.21
C THR A 112 14.95 -32.94 11.89
N ASP A 113 15.33 -32.96 10.60
CA ASP A 113 16.66 -33.38 10.13
C ASP A 113 17.32 -32.37 9.17
N LEU A 114 17.17 -31.07 9.42
CA LEU A 114 17.93 -30.08 8.67
C LEU A 114 19.39 -30.06 9.12
N THR A 115 20.32 -30.11 8.17
CA THR A 115 21.72 -29.77 8.42
C THR A 115 21.80 -28.37 9.01
N SER A 116 22.68 -28.15 10.00
CA SER A 116 22.80 -26.90 10.76
C SER A 116 22.78 -25.64 9.88
N ASN A 117 23.44 -25.71 8.72
CA ASN A 117 23.56 -24.60 7.77
C ASN A 117 22.24 -24.21 7.08
N LEU A 118 21.32 -25.15 6.85
CA LEU A 118 20.04 -24.87 6.19
C LEU A 118 19.01 -24.26 7.14
N THR A 119 19.00 -24.71 8.41
CA THR A 119 18.20 -24.12 9.48
C THR A 119 18.52 -22.64 9.69
N GLU A 120 19.80 -22.27 9.74
CA GLU A 120 20.23 -20.88 9.89
C GLU A 120 19.77 -20.01 8.71
N LEU A 121 19.88 -20.53 7.49
CA LEU A 121 19.47 -19.82 6.29
C LEU A 121 17.96 -19.58 6.25
N TYR A 122 17.14 -20.57 6.58
CA TYR A 122 15.68 -20.41 6.64
C TYR A 122 15.26 -19.43 7.73
N LEU A 123 15.93 -19.44 8.90
CA LEU A 123 15.65 -18.51 10.00
C LEU A 123 15.99 -17.06 9.62
N ILE A 124 17.16 -16.85 9.03
CA ILE A 124 17.58 -15.51 8.57
C ILE A 124 16.65 -15.00 7.47
N GLN A 125 16.29 -15.84 6.49
CA GLN A 125 15.41 -15.41 5.41
C GLN A 125 13.97 -15.16 5.88
N ALA A 126 13.45 -15.98 6.79
CA ALA A 126 12.13 -15.79 7.37
C ALA A 126 12.07 -14.45 8.14
N SER A 127 13.06 -14.18 8.98
CA SER A 127 13.12 -12.95 9.77
C SER A 127 13.27 -11.71 8.90
N VAL A 128 14.17 -11.71 7.91
CA VAL A 128 14.36 -10.57 6.99
C VAL A 128 13.08 -10.27 6.20
N ASN A 129 12.40 -11.30 5.68
CA ASN A 129 11.14 -11.11 4.95
C ASN A 129 10.01 -10.63 5.86
N ALA A 130 9.92 -11.14 7.09
CA ALA A 130 8.94 -10.70 8.09
C ALA A 130 9.15 -9.23 8.48
N ILE A 131 10.40 -8.85 8.77
CA ILE A 131 10.78 -7.47 9.11
C ILE A 131 10.51 -6.52 7.94
N LYS A 132 10.86 -6.92 6.71
CA LYS A 132 10.60 -6.11 5.52
C LYS A 132 9.09 -5.92 5.30
N ALA A 133 8.29 -6.98 5.46
CA ALA A 133 6.84 -6.89 5.32
C ALA A 133 6.22 -5.98 6.39
N SER A 134 6.58 -6.13 7.66
CA SER A 134 6.05 -5.32 8.75
C SER A 134 6.40 -3.84 8.61
N LEU A 135 7.64 -3.51 8.23
CA LEU A 135 8.07 -2.14 7.95
C LEU A 135 7.29 -1.50 6.80
N ILE A 136 7.06 -2.23 5.70
CA ILE A 136 6.27 -1.72 4.58
C ILE A 136 4.81 -1.49 5.02
N PHE A 137 4.20 -2.42 5.77
CA PHE A 137 2.85 -2.24 6.30
C PHE A 137 2.74 -1.03 7.23
N LEU A 138 3.70 -0.85 8.14
CA LEU A 138 3.76 0.31 9.03
C LEU A 138 3.91 1.61 8.23
N GLY A 139 4.82 1.64 7.25
CA GLY A 139 5.02 2.82 6.39
C GLY A 139 3.76 3.18 5.61
N ILE A 140 3.10 2.19 5.01
CA ILE A 140 1.82 2.36 4.31
C ILE A 140 0.73 2.89 5.26
N SER A 141 0.60 2.30 6.45
CA SER A 141 -0.41 2.66 7.43
C SER A 141 -0.24 4.12 7.87
N VAL A 142 0.96 4.46 8.36
CA VAL A 142 1.27 5.82 8.83
C VAL A 142 1.13 6.84 7.69
N GLY A 143 1.70 6.56 6.52
CA GLY A 143 1.66 7.48 5.40
C GLY A 143 0.24 7.72 4.85
N LEU A 144 -0.63 6.71 4.89
CA LEU A 144 -2.03 6.86 4.50
C LEU A 144 -2.85 7.66 5.54
N PHE A 145 -2.63 7.41 6.83
CA PHE A 145 -3.43 8.03 7.89
C PHE A 145 -3.11 9.50 8.12
N ILE A 146 -1.86 9.95 7.91
CA ILE A 146 -1.47 11.37 8.06
C ILE A 146 -2.40 12.33 7.29
N PRO A 147 -2.56 12.21 5.95
CA PRO A 147 -3.41 13.12 5.20
C PRO A 147 -4.89 12.95 5.57
N ILE A 148 -5.37 11.71 5.74
CA ILE A 148 -6.78 11.41 5.99
C ILE A 148 -7.24 11.95 7.36
N MET A 149 -6.43 11.77 8.41
CA MET A 149 -6.74 12.27 9.75
C MET A 149 -6.74 13.80 9.77
N THR A 150 -5.72 14.41 9.19
CA THR A 150 -5.59 15.87 9.14
C THR A 150 -6.85 16.49 8.50
N TYR A 151 -7.29 15.96 7.36
CA TYR A 151 -8.48 16.45 6.67
C TYR A 151 -9.78 16.25 7.46
N LYS A 152 -9.96 15.10 8.10
CA LYS A 152 -11.15 14.83 8.93
C LYS A 152 -11.26 15.84 10.06
N THR A 153 -10.15 16.20 10.69
CA THR A 153 -10.09 17.24 11.74
C THR A 153 -10.49 18.61 11.18
N PHE A 154 -9.99 18.99 10.00
CA PHE A 154 -10.36 20.27 9.37
C PHE A 154 -11.86 20.41 9.06
N ILE A 155 -12.51 19.36 8.51
CA ILE A 155 -13.96 19.40 8.27
C ILE A 155 -14.75 19.49 9.57
N CYS A 156 -14.36 18.70 10.57
CA CYS A 156 -15.05 18.68 11.86
C CYS A 156 -15.00 20.06 12.54
N ASN A 157 -13.82 20.68 12.55
CA ASN A 157 -13.61 21.98 13.17
C ASN A 157 -14.43 23.08 12.47
N ASN A 158 -14.51 23.06 11.14
CA ASN A 158 -15.27 24.03 10.36
C ASN A 158 -16.81 23.85 10.50
N LYS A 159 -17.29 22.64 10.82
CA LYS A 159 -18.70 22.41 11.16
C LYS A 159 -19.04 22.87 12.57
N LEU A 160 -18.11 22.72 13.51
CA LEU A 160 -18.29 23.18 14.89
C LEU A 160 -18.33 24.71 14.96
N SER A 161 -17.44 25.44 14.27
CA SER A 161 -17.47 26.91 14.28
C SER A 161 -18.80 27.49 13.78
N ARG A 162 -19.38 26.93 12.72
CA ARG A 162 -20.69 27.36 12.19
C ARG A 162 -21.89 27.05 13.09
N HIS A 163 -21.73 26.23 14.13
CA HIS A 163 -22.81 25.95 15.09
C HIS A 163 -22.77 26.89 16.30
N TYR A 164 -21.68 27.64 16.49
CA TYR A 164 -21.50 28.61 17.58
C TYR A 164 -21.58 30.06 17.10
N ASP A 165 -21.69 30.30 15.79
CA ASP A 165 -22.02 31.59 15.16
C ASP A 165 -23.53 31.66 14.83
#